data_AF-A0A2D9C6N3-F1
#
_entry.id   AF-A0A2D9C6N3-F1
#
_cell.length_a   1.000
_cell.length_b   1.000
_cell.length_c   1.000
_cell.angle_alpha   90.00
_cell.angle_beta   90.00
_cell.angle_gamma   90.00
#
_symmetry.space_group_name_H-M   'P 1'
#
loop_
_entity.id
_entity.type
_entity.pdbx_description
1 polymer ?
#
loop_
_entity_poly.entity_id
_entity_poly.type
_entity_poly.pdbx_seq_one_letter_code
_entity_poly.pdbx_strand_id
1 'polypeptide(L)' 'MVRRVFRLTRALYCWFRGGCEVSLTADQRLSICKKCTHYTSGRCSICGCILKYKTKMETEECPINKW' A
#
# COMPACT_ATOMS: atom_id res chain seq x y z
N MET A 1 14.84 15.27 1.44
CA MET A 1 15.63 14.02 1.59
C MET A 1 15.22 13.15 2.80
N VAL A 2 13.98 13.25 3.31
CA VAL A 2 13.54 12.59 4.58
C VAL A 2 12.53 11.45 4.38
N ARG A 3 12.02 11.26 3.14
CA ARG A 3 10.98 10.27 2.80
C ARG A 3 11.45 8.80 2.72
N ARG A 4 12.76 8.51 2.85
CA ARG A 4 13.34 7.17 2.60
C ARG A 4 13.50 6.30 3.85
N VAL A 5 13.66 6.88 5.04
CA VAL A 5 14.01 6.15 6.29
C VAL A 5 12.80 5.46 6.95
N PHE A 6 11.59 5.97 6.72
CA PHE A 6 10.36 5.44 7.32
C PHE A 6 9.93 4.04 6.81
N ARG A 7 10.56 3.51 5.74
CA ARG A 7 10.21 2.19 5.19
C ARG A 7 10.69 1.02 6.04
N LEU A 8 11.75 1.20 6.84
CA LEU A 8 12.39 0.10 7.58
C LEU A 8 11.76 -0.15 8.95
N THR A 9 11.31 0.90 9.64
CA THR A 9 10.74 0.77 10.99
C THR A 9 9.31 0.25 10.97
N ARG A 10 8.56 0.50 9.88
CA ARG A 10 7.17 0.07 9.74
C ARG A 10 7.04 -1.43 9.45
N ALA A 11 7.94 -1.99 8.64
CA ALA A 11 7.98 -3.42 8.33
C ALA A 11 8.13 -4.28 9.59
N LEU A 12 8.93 -3.83 10.56
CA LEU A 12 9.11 -4.50 11.85
C LEU A 12 7.89 -4.36 12.77
N TYR A 13 7.18 -3.23 12.71
CA TYR A 13 6.01 -2.99 13.56
C TYR A 13 4.76 -3.77 13.10
N CYS A 14 4.58 -3.93 11.78
CA CYS A 14 3.50 -4.76 11.22
C CYS A 14 3.69 -6.25 11.54
N TRP A 15 4.94 -6.73 11.64
CA TRP A 15 5.23 -8.09 12.12
C TRP A 15 4.83 -8.32 13.59
N PHE A 16 4.90 -7.28 14.44
CA PHE A 16 4.75 -7.45 15.90
C PHE A 16 3.30 -7.29 16.42
N ARG A 17 2.41 -6.61 15.70
CA ARG A 17 1.02 -6.35 16.17
C ARG A 17 -0.09 -6.97 15.33
N GLY A 18 0.20 -7.44 14.12
CA GLY A 18 -0.80 -8.03 13.25
C GLY A 18 -0.83 -9.54 13.42
N GLY A 19 -1.67 -10.05 14.32
CA GLY A 19 -2.24 -11.38 14.11
C GLY A 19 -2.79 -11.42 12.69
N CYS A 20 -2.21 -12.31 11.88
CA CYS A 20 -2.54 -12.54 10.48
C CYS A 20 -4.05 -12.51 10.23
N GLU A 21 -4.48 -11.81 9.19
CA GLU A 21 -4.82 -12.47 7.93
C GLU A 21 -5.65 -11.53 7.06
N VAL A 22 -5.04 -11.01 5.97
CA VAL A 22 -5.84 -10.66 4.79
C VAL A 22 -5.04 -11.00 3.55
N SER A 23 -5.33 -12.17 2.96
CA SER A 23 -4.87 -12.57 1.63
C SER A 23 -5.64 -11.80 0.55
N LEU A 24 -5.61 -10.46 0.60
CA LEU A 24 -6.14 -9.60 -0.46
C LEU A 24 -5.26 -9.79 -1.70
N THR A 25 -5.83 -10.37 -2.77
CA THR A 25 -5.13 -10.50 -4.04
C THR A 25 -4.80 -9.12 -4.61
N ALA A 26 -3.78 -9.05 -5.46
CA ALA A 26 -3.36 -7.80 -6.10
C ALA A 26 -4.52 -7.06 -6.80
N ASP A 27 -5.50 -7.80 -7.31
CA ASP A 27 -6.71 -7.26 -7.94
C ASP A 27 -7.70 -6.68 -6.93
N GLN A 28 -7.86 -7.30 -5.76
CA GLN A 28 -8.69 -6.74 -4.70
C GLN A 28 -8.09 -5.44 -4.17
N ARG A 29 -6.78 -5.39 -3.94
CA ARG A 29 -6.05 -4.16 -3.58
C ARG A 29 -6.22 -3.06 -4.64
N LEU A 30 -6.18 -3.43 -5.92
CA LEU A 30 -6.40 -2.50 -7.03
C LEU A 30 -7.86 -1.99 -7.06
N SER A 31 -8.83 -2.86 -6.76
CA SER A 31 -10.24 -2.49 -6.68
C SER A 31 -10.52 -1.47 -5.57
N ILE A 32 -9.86 -1.61 -4.41
CA ILE A 32 -9.90 -0.64 -3.31
C ILE A 32 -9.31 0.69 -3.76
N CYS A 33 -8.18 0.65 -4.47
CA CYS A 33 -7.55 1.86 -4.98
C CYS A 33 -8.41 2.58 -6.02
N LYS A 34 -9.12 1.87 -6.90
CA LYS A 34 -10.05 2.47 -7.89
C LYS A 34 -11.20 3.24 -7.24
N LYS A 35 -11.65 2.82 -6.05
CA LYS A 35 -12.70 3.50 -5.27
C LYS A 35 -12.16 4.67 -4.44
N CYS A 36 -10.84 4.91 -4.43
CA CYS A 36 -10.24 5.95 -3.63
C CYS A 36 -10.29 7.31 -4.35
N THR A 37 -10.61 8.37 -3.61
CA THR A 37 -10.58 9.78 -4.08
C THR A 37 -9.20 10.22 -4.58
N HIS A 38 -8.14 9.52 -4.17
CA HIS A 38 -6.76 9.79 -4.55
C HIS A 38 -6.28 8.98 -5.76
N TYR A 39 -7.19 8.27 -6.44
CA TYR A 39 -6.88 7.56 -7.68
C TYR A 39 -6.84 8.53 -8.86
N THR A 40 -5.69 8.59 -9.52
CA THR A 40 -5.49 9.42 -10.71
C THR A 40 -4.94 8.56 -11.83
N SER A 41 -5.82 8.10 -12.72
CA SER A 41 -5.45 7.38 -13.96
C SER A 41 -4.43 6.25 -13.77
N GLY A 42 -4.59 5.43 -12.73
CA GLY A 42 -3.70 4.29 -12.44
C GLY A 42 -2.52 4.59 -11.53
N ARG A 43 -2.43 5.82 -11.01
CA ARG A 43 -1.45 6.27 -10.02
C ARG A 43 -2.17 6.77 -8.76
N CYS A 44 -1.47 6.74 -7.63
CA CYS A 44 -1.95 7.34 -6.39
C CYS A 44 -1.43 8.77 -6.27
N SER A 45 -2.30 9.76 -6.03
CA SER A 45 -1.88 11.16 -5.82
C SER A 45 -1.13 11.39 -4.51
N ILE A 46 -1.26 10.48 -3.53
CA ILE A 46 -0.56 10.56 -2.24
C ILE A 46 0.89 10.08 -2.35
N CYS A 47 1.11 8.86 -2.86
CA CYS A 47 2.44 8.27 -2.94
C CYS A 47 3.11 8.40 -4.31
N GLY A 48 2.38 8.80 -5.36
CA GLY A 48 2.87 8.91 -6.74
C GLY A 48 3.12 7.58 -7.45
N CYS A 49 3.00 6.44 -6.75
CA CYS A 49 3.29 5.13 -7.30
C CYS A 49 2.21 4.67 -8.29
N ILE A 50 2.64 3.88 -9.28
CA ILE A 50 1.74 3.17 -10.19
C ILE A 50 1.09 2.01 -9.43
N LEU A 51 -0.23 2.05 -9.32
CA LEU A 51 -1.00 1.11 -8.49
C LEU A 51 -0.90 -0.32 -9.00
N LYS A 52 -0.84 -0.52 -10.33
CA LYS A 52 -0.68 -1.85 -10.96
C LYS A 52 0.56 -2.61 -10.47
N TYR A 53 1.65 -1.91 -10.16
CA TYR A 53 2.86 -2.52 -9.62
C TYR A 53 2.80 -2.55 -8.10
N LYS A 54 2.32 -1.46 -7.48
CA LYS A 54 2.25 -1.35 -6.02
C LYS A 54 1.35 -2.41 -5.38
N THR A 55 0.21 -2.73 -6.00
CA THR A 55 -0.71 -3.74 -5.45
C THR A 55 -0.21 -5.17 -5.62
N LYS A 56 0.71 -5.42 -6.56
CA LYS A 56 1.42 -6.70 -6.73
C LYS A 56 2.57 -6.89 -5.74
N MET A 57 3.10 -5.80 -5.18
CA MET A 57 4.16 -5.87 -4.18
C MET A 57 3.53 -6.19 -2.82
N GLU A 58 3.77 -7.40 -2.32
CA GLU A 58 3.22 -7.88 -1.04
C GLU A 58 3.85 -7.17 0.17
N THR A 59 5.06 -6.65 0.00
CA THR A 59 5.80 -5.88 1.02
C THR A 59 5.40 -4.40 1.08
N GLU A 60 4.61 -3.93 0.12
CA GLU A 60 4.19 -2.53 0.05
C GLU A 60 2.80 -2.37 0.65
N GLU A 61 2.62 -1.31 1.43
CA GLU A 61 1.35 -0.99 2.08
C GLU A 61 0.76 0.33 1.54
N CYS A 62 -0.54 0.49 1.75
CA CYS A 62 -1.18 1.77 1.48
C CYS A 62 -0.68 2.83 2.48
N PRO A 63 -0.25 4.04 2.04
CA PRO A 63 0.20 5.09 2.96
C PRO A 63 -0.91 5.58 3.92
N ILE A 64 -2.17 5.29 3.60
CA ILE A 64 -3.38 5.60 4.39
C ILE A 64 -4.01 4.33 4.99
N ASN A 65 -3.32 3.19 4.95
CA ASN A 65 -3.76 1.91 5.52
C ASN A 65 -5.17 1.46 5.08
N LYS A 66 -5.57 1.75 3.83
CA LYS A 66 -6.85 1.26 3.26
C LYS A 66 -6.78 -0.20 2.79
N TRP A 67 -5.57 -0.74 2.66
CA TRP A 67 -5.22 -2.11 2.33
C TRP A 67 -3.78 -2.37 2.77
#